data_AF-A0A954R915-F1
#
_entry.id   AF-A0A954R915-F1
#
_cell.length_a   1.000
_cell.length_b   1.000
_cell.length_c   1.000
_cell.angle_alpha   90.00
_cell.angle_beta   90.00
_cell.angle_gamma   90.00
#
_symmetry.space_group_name_H-M   'P 1'
#
loop_
_entity.id
_entity.type
_entity.pdbx_description
1 polymer ?
#
loop_
_entity_poly.entity_id
_entity_poly.type
_entity_poly.pdbx_seq_one_letter_code
_entity_poly.pdbx_strand_id
1 'polypeptide(L)'
;YNEHAAVPNIALEPNVYVQVIPYAFQRTGLSPDQLLDAWSEKVPALGVYDYWSIPDWSHDLPSFDPIKFGPNRLRGWHRRGVDSFLCESTYSSGAMGPAWYLGSRLAWQPEADEKQLFDQFLRDCFGRAEAPMRRMLTRWSERFTLTSHELALSYRDLQSAWRLAADDPNIAARVADYGRYVIYLQLYFEYHQTKRGSEQRQAAAEQLMRYMWSIYDSSMIHAFRLSQLLARDERTAGNDGLATAFNWQDAKASGWDAIPNNTDKEIRTLVERGVAAFQPREFTSRRFHGELIPLPLNRVGGNSETDSSDEQSPAMWLSNSLEFHIFADRAESFRPRIASERALQLLVTATDGTTVASQSIETGPQWRDQWTVVDVHLPKPGLYHVRIISQRRTFRLSVPQGTRLSLPGWSNSQGTPTPRLYFYVPSETERLAIYANYTAAGPPRFFYPSGVEVQPEQVDGGHLLLIPIPHEQRGRVWSLDRAKCPLGPLEMLNVPEAFAFSPETLLVPSDAIDGR
;
A
#
# COMPACT_ATOMS: atom_id res chain seq x y z
N TYR A 1 -13.00 18.45 -15.41
CA TYR A 1 -12.03 17.77 -16.30
C TYR A 1 -12.13 16.26 -16.18
N ASN A 2 -12.08 15.73 -14.97
CA ASN A 2 -11.99 14.29 -14.71
C ASN A 2 -13.29 13.46 -14.93
N GLU A 3 -14.40 14.12 -15.22
CA GLU A 3 -15.71 13.51 -15.55
C GLU A 3 -15.89 13.26 -17.06
N HIS A 4 -14.93 13.66 -17.90
CA HIS A 4 -15.07 13.66 -19.36
C HIS A 4 -13.93 12.95 -20.10
N ALA A 5 -13.23 12.01 -19.45
CA ALA A 5 -12.17 11.24 -20.09
C ALA A 5 -12.66 10.01 -20.87
N ALA A 6 -13.98 9.75 -20.88
CA ALA A 6 -14.56 8.68 -21.66
C ALA A 6 -14.40 8.95 -23.16
N VAL A 7 -14.34 7.89 -23.96
CA VAL A 7 -14.19 7.97 -25.41
C VAL A 7 -15.37 8.76 -25.99
N PRO A 8 -15.12 9.83 -26.77
CA PRO A 8 -16.20 10.65 -27.32
C PRO A 8 -16.86 9.95 -28.52
N ASN A 9 -18.13 10.30 -28.75
CA ASN A 9 -18.91 9.77 -29.87
C ASN A 9 -18.52 10.37 -31.23
N ILE A 10 -17.75 11.46 -31.26
CA ILE A 10 -17.28 12.08 -32.51
C ILE A 10 -16.12 11.30 -33.11
N ALA A 11 -15.93 11.40 -34.42
CA ALA A 11 -14.69 10.96 -35.06
C ALA A 11 -13.52 11.86 -34.60
N LEU A 12 -12.34 11.28 -34.46
CA LEU A 12 -11.10 12.02 -34.22
C LEU A 12 -10.29 12.05 -35.52
N GLU A 13 -9.65 13.18 -35.79
CA GLU A 13 -8.77 13.30 -36.95
C GLU A 13 -7.56 12.39 -36.82
N PRO A 14 -7.06 11.77 -37.90
CA PRO A 14 -5.97 10.77 -37.82
C PRO A 14 -4.65 11.29 -37.25
N ASN A 15 -4.43 12.61 -37.27
CA ASN A 15 -3.22 13.27 -36.76
C ASN A 15 -3.34 13.73 -35.29
N VAL A 16 -4.41 13.36 -34.60
CA VAL A 16 -4.56 13.60 -33.15
C VAL A 16 -3.94 12.45 -32.38
N TYR A 17 -2.95 12.76 -31.54
CA TYR A 17 -2.37 11.82 -30.59
C TYR A 17 -3.06 11.96 -29.24
N VAL A 18 -3.64 10.86 -28.74
CA VAL A 18 -4.36 10.86 -27.46
C VAL A 18 -3.48 10.31 -26.35
N GLN A 19 -3.37 11.04 -25.24
CA GLN A 19 -2.76 10.55 -24.01
C GLN A 19 -3.83 10.42 -22.92
N VAL A 20 -3.91 9.24 -22.30
CA VAL A 20 -4.92 8.91 -21.28
C VAL A 20 -4.26 8.86 -19.90
N ILE A 21 -4.95 9.33 -18.86
CA ILE A 21 -4.49 9.28 -17.46
C ILE A 21 -5.32 8.22 -16.70
N PRO A 22 -5.17 6.91 -16.95
CA PRO A 22 -6.18 5.92 -16.56
C PRO A 22 -6.22 5.62 -15.05
N TYR A 23 -5.12 5.85 -14.32
CA TYR A 23 -4.97 5.41 -12.93
C TYR A 23 -5.27 6.47 -11.88
N ALA A 24 -5.58 7.71 -12.27
CA ALA A 24 -5.84 8.78 -11.32
C ALA A 24 -6.97 9.70 -11.77
N PHE A 25 -7.74 10.16 -10.78
CA PHE A 25 -8.80 11.14 -10.90
C PHE A 25 -10.00 10.76 -11.79
N GLN A 26 -10.00 9.64 -12.51
CA GLN A 26 -11.06 9.30 -13.46
C GLN A 26 -12.45 9.03 -12.86
N ARG A 27 -13.49 9.52 -13.54
CA ARG A 27 -14.91 9.32 -13.19
C ARG A 27 -15.76 8.80 -14.36
N THR A 28 -15.17 8.00 -15.23
CA THR A 28 -15.83 7.45 -16.44
C THR A 28 -16.73 6.24 -16.16
N GLY A 29 -16.60 5.62 -14.98
CA GLY A 29 -17.26 4.34 -14.67
C GLY A 29 -16.51 3.11 -15.21
N LEU A 30 -15.45 3.30 -16.00
CA LEU A 30 -14.57 2.24 -16.49
C LEU A 30 -13.42 2.00 -15.52
N SER A 31 -12.91 0.76 -15.49
CA SER A 31 -11.59 0.48 -14.90
C SER A 31 -10.48 1.16 -15.72
N PRO A 32 -9.27 1.33 -15.16
CA PRO A 32 -8.14 1.87 -15.91
C PRO A 32 -7.88 1.09 -17.21
N ASP A 33 -7.90 -0.24 -17.14
CA ASP A 33 -7.67 -1.14 -18.26
C ASP A 33 -8.79 -1.05 -19.30
N GLN A 34 -10.07 -1.03 -18.87
CA GLN A 34 -11.22 -0.85 -19.77
C GLN A 34 -11.18 0.52 -20.47
N LEU A 35 -10.73 1.56 -19.77
CA LEU A 35 -10.58 2.88 -20.36
C LEU A 35 -9.51 2.87 -21.46
N LEU A 36 -8.39 2.17 -21.24
CA LEU A 36 -7.35 2.00 -22.25
C LEU A 36 -7.84 1.16 -23.44
N ASP A 37 -8.57 0.06 -23.20
CA ASP A 37 -9.14 -0.77 -24.26
C ASP A 37 -10.10 0.06 -25.14
N ALA A 38 -11.01 0.82 -24.51
CA ALA A 38 -11.96 1.68 -25.23
C ALA A 38 -11.25 2.76 -26.07
N TRP A 39 -10.17 3.37 -25.55
CA TRP A 39 -9.39 4.34 -26.31
C TRP A 39 -8.57 3.70 -27.42
N SER A 40 -7.99 2.52 -27.19
CA SER A 40 -7.22 1.77 -28.18
C SER A 40 -8.07 1.39 -29.40
N GLU A 41 -9.34 1.06 -29.20
CA GLU A 41 -10.28 0.83 -30.31
C GLU A 41 -10.60 2.10 -31.12
N LYS A 42 -10.49 3.29 -30.49
CA LYS A 42 -10.89 4.56 -31.09
C LYS A 42 -9.78 5.20 -31.92
N VAL A 43 -8.53 5.11 -31.47
CA VAL A 43 -7.41 5.87 -32.03
C VAL A 43 -6.30 4.95 -32.53
N PRO A 44 -5.62 5.32 -33.63
CA PRO A 44 -4.52 4.51 -34.17
C PRO A 44 -3.22 4.62 -33.36
N ALA A 45 -3.11 5.62 -32.49
CA ALA A 45 -1.94 5.86 -31.65
C ALA A 45 -2.37 6.38 -30.27
N LEU A 46 -1.81 5.80 -29.21
CA LEU A 46 -2.27 5.99 -27.84
C LEU A 46 -1.07 6.10 -26.88
N GLY A 47 -1.10 7.13 -26.05
CA GLY A 47 -0.16 7.33 -24.96
C GLY A 47 -0.81 7.18 -23.59
N VAL A 48 0.02 6.93 -22.58
CA VAL A 48 -0.40 6.92 -21.17
C VAL A 48 0.31 8.02 -20.38
N TYR A 49 -0.41 8.62 -19.44
CA TYR A 49 0.14 9.41 -18.35
C TYR A 49 -0.11 8.68 -17.04
N ASP A 50 0.93 8.50 -16.23
CA ASP A 50 0.81 7.79 -14.96
C ASP A 50 1.61 8.46 -13.84
N TYR A 51 1.24 8.19 -12.59
CA TYR A 51 1.83 8.76 -11.39
C TYR A 51 2.62 7.69 -10.63
N TRP A 52 3.94 7.79 -10.59
CA TRP A 52 4.80 6.83 -9.88
C TRP A 52 5.48 7.48 -8.68
N SER A 53 4.99 7.17 -7.47
CA SER A 53 5.54 7.64 -6.19
C SER A 53 5.72 9.17 -6.12
N ILE A 54 4.69 9.94 -6.50
CA ILE A 54 4.76 11.39 -6.35
C ILE A 54 4.80 11.81 -4.87
N PRO A 55 5.59 12.82 -4.48
CA PRO A 55 5.80 13.17 -3.07
C PRO A 55 4.52 13.53 -2.32
N ASP A 56 3.53 14.09 -3.01
CA ASP A 56 2.22 14.44 -2.47
C ASP A 56 1.42 13.23 -1.93
N TRP A 57 1.73 12.02 -2.43
CA TRP A 57 1.05 10.79 -2.01
C TRP A 57 1.98 9.90 -1.18
N SER A 58 3.22 9.73 -1.63
CA SER A 58 4.15 8.78 -1.03
C SER A 58 5.08 9.40 -0.02
N HIS A 59 5.24 10.73 -0.01
CA HIS A 59 6.26 11.44 0.77
C HIS A 59 7.65 10.83 0.56
N ASP A 60 7.98 10.46 -0.68
CA ASP A 60 9.23 9.76 -1.04
C ASP A 60 9.53 8.51 -0.21
N LEU A 61 8.51 7.86 0.35
CA LEU A 61 8.68 6.50 0.87
C LEU A 61 8.83 5.52 -0.31
N PRO A 62 9.55 4.38 -0.13
CA PRO A 62 9.66 3.30 -1.12
C PRO A 62 8.32 2.60 -1.40
N SER A 63 7.41 3.29 -2.08
CA SER A 63 6.02 2.84 -2.27
C SER A 63 5.77 2.16 -3.62
N PHE A 64 6.76 2.11 -4.51
CA PHE A 64 6.65 1.53 -5.83
C PHE A 64 7.40 0.21 -5.91
N ASP A 65 6.77 -0.80 -6.52
CA ASP A 65 7.36 -2.11 -6.77
C ASP A 65 7.95 -2.17 -8.19
N PRO A 66 9.28 -1.97 -8.35
CA PRO A 66 9.94 -2.09 -9.65
C PRO A 66 9.96 -3.51 -10.22
N ILE A 67 9.80 -4.55 -9.40
CA ILE A 67 10.02 -5.94 -9.81
C ILE A 67 8.74 -6.57 -10.35
N LYS A 68 7.56 -6.36 -9.75
CA LYS A 68 6.32 -6.98 -10.26
C LYS A 68 5.36 -5.95 -10.83
N PHE A 69 5.06 -4.89 -10.07
CA PHE A 69 4.05 -3.91 -10.46
C PHE A 69 4.41 -3.14 -11.74
N GLY A 70 5.62 -2.57 -11.81
CA GLY A 70 6.09 -1.83 -12.99
C GLY A 70 6.04 -2.64 -14.29
N PRO A 71 6.67 -3.83 -14.35
CA PRO A 71 6.67 -4.66 -15.56
C PRO A 71 5.29 -5.12 -16.01
N ASN A 72 4.43 -5.55 -15.08
CA ASN A 72 3.06 -5.96 -15.41
C ASN A 72 2.25 -4.83 -16.04
N ARG A 73 2.41 -3.61 -15.49
CA ARG A 73 1.75 -2.40 -15.99
C ARG A 73 2.24 -2.02 -17.39
N LEU A 74 3.56 -1.92 -17.60
CA LEU A 74 4.15 -1.57 -18.90
C LEU A 74 3.79 -2.58 -20.00
N ARG A 75 3.89 -3.88 -19.72
CA ARG A 75 3.47 -4.92 -20.68
C ARG A 75 1.97 -4.88 -20.95
N GLY A 76 1.18 -4.56 -19.93
CA GLY A 76 -0.26 -4.34 -20.05
C GLY A 76 -0.62 -3.18 -20.98
N TRP A 77 0.18 -2.11 -20.98
CA TRP A 77 0.03 -1.00 -21.93
C TRP A 77 0.46 -1.41 -23.34
N HIS A 78 1.61 -2.07 -23.48
CA HIS A 78 2.10 -2.52 -24.79
C HIS A 78 1.11 -3.46 -25.50
N ARG A 79 0.49 -4.40 -24.78
CA ARG A 79 -0.55 -5.29 -25.34
C ARG A 79 -1.78 -4.53 -25.87
N ARG A 80 -2.00 -3.30 -25.42
CA ARG A 80 -3.12 -2.44 -25.83
C ARG A 80 -2.72 -1.44 -26.91
N GLY A 81 -1.55 -1.60 -27.52
CA GLY A 81 -1.07 -0.68 -28.56
C GLY A 81 -0.67 0.70 -28.03
N VAL A 82 -0.44 0.84 -26.72
CA VAL A 82 0.15 2.06 -26.17
C VAL A 82 1.61 2.15 -26.61
N ASP A 83 1.96 3.24 -27.29
CA ASP A 83 3.29 3.46 -27.90
C ASP A 83 4.11 4.57 -27.23
N SER A 84 3.52 5.31 -26.27
CA SER A 84 4.25 6.20 -25.39
C SER A 84 3.71 6.18 -23.97
N PHE A 85 4.58 6.49 -23.00
CA PHE A 85 4.12 6.88 -21.68
C PHE A 85 4.90 8.09 -21.14
N LEU A 86 4.19 8.94 -20.41
CA LEU A 86 4.74 10.00 -19.60
C LEU A 86 4.50 9.63 -18.14
N CYS A 87 5.56 9.65 -17.33
CA CYS A 87 5.47 9.33 -15.92
C CYS A 87 5.73 10.58 -15.09
N GLU A 88 4.75 11.03 -14.33
CA GLU A 88 4.97 11.97 -13.24
C GLU A 88 5.51 11.19 -12.03
N SER A 89 6.72 11.53 -11.60
CA SER A 89 7.37 10.83 -10.50
C SER A 89 8.02 11.84 -9.55
N THR A 90 8.32 11.40 -8.33
CA THR A 90 9.34 12.07 -7.53
C THR A 90 10.68 12.16 -8.31
N TYR A 91 11.62 13.02 -7.92
CA TYR A 91 13.01 12.87 -8.39
C TYR A 91 13.90 12.12 -7.39
N SER A 92 13.31 11.56 -6.32
CA SER A 92 14.00 10.70 -5.34
C SER A 92 14.56 9.42 -5.97
N SER A 93 15.88 9.41 -6.20
CA SER A 93 16.61 8.21 -6.62
C SER A 93 16.59 7.12 -5.54
N GLY A 94 16.44 7.50 -4.26
CA GLY A 94 16.27 6.56 -3.15
C GLY A 94 14.98 5.76 -3.25
N ALA A 95 13.86 6.43 -3.54
CA ALA A 95 12.55 5.78 -3.66
C ALA A 95 12.37 5.08 -5.01
N MET A 96 12.89 5.66 -6.10
CA MET A 96 12.49 5.32 -7.47
C MET A 96 13.64 4.96 -8.42
N GLY A 97 14.90 5.06 -8.00
CA GLY A 97 16.06 4.77 -8.86
C GLY A 97 15.99 3.41 -9.58
N PRO A 98 15.74 2.29 -8.87
CA PRO A 98 15.55 0.99 -9.52
C PRO A 98 14.35 0.97 -10.47
N ALA A 99 13.24 1.64 -10.12
CA ALA A 99 12.03 1.69 -10.94
C ALA A 99 12.24 2.45 -12.26
N TRP A 100 13.01 3.54 -12.27
CA TRP A 100 13.33 4.23 -13.53
C TRP A 100 14.28 3.42 -14.40
N TYR A 101 15.26 2.72 -13.80
CA TYR A 101 16.12 1.83 -14.57
C TYR A 101 15.28 0.73 -15.24
N LEU A 102 14.51 -0.03 -14.46
CA LEU A 102 13.70 -1.12 -15.01
C LEU A 102 12.64 -0.59 -15.99
N GLY A 103 11.95 0.49 -15.63
CA GLY A 103 10.92 1.10 -16.45
C GLY A 103 11.44 1.56 -17.81
N SER A 104 12.61 2.22 -17.85
CA SER A 104 13.22 2.66 -19.12
C SER A 104 13.69 1.49 -20.00
N ARG A 105 14.20 0.41 -19.39
CA ARG A 105 14.59 -0.81 -20.12
C ARG A 105 13.39 -1.51 -20.72
N LEU A 106 12.31 -1.65 -19.95
CA LEU A 106 11.07 -2.30 -20.38
C LEU A 106 10.26 -1.44 -21.37
N ALA A 107 10.40 -0.11 -21.30
CA ALA A 107 9.88 0.78 -22.34
C ALA A 107 10.49 0.50 -23.71
N TRP A 108 11.79 0.18 -23.74
CA TRP A 108 12.52 -0.14 -24.96
C TRP A 108 12.33 -1.60 -25.40
N GLN A 109 12.33 -2.54 -24.45
CA GLN A 109 12.15 -3.97 -24.68
C GLN A 109 11.16 -4.57 -23.65
N PRO A 110 9.84 -4.57 -23.95
CA PRO A 110 8.81 -5.02 -23.02
C PRO A 110 8.95 -6.48 -22.55
N GLU A 111 9.55 -7.33 -23.39
CA GLU A 111 9.76 -8.77 -23.11
C GLU A 111 11.06 -9.06 -22.35
N ALA A 112 11.86 -8.05 -22.00
CA ALA A 112 13.06 -8.26 -21.21
C ALA A 112 12.73 -8.79 -19.80
N ASP A 113 13.55 -9.69 -19.27
CA ASP A 113 13.38 -10.28 -17.94
C ASP A 113 13.70 -9.24 -16.84
N GLU A 114 12.67 -8.83 -16.10
CA GLU A 114 12.76 -7.84 -15.03
C GLU A 114 13.74 -8.24 -13.91
N LYS A 115 13.88 -9.54 -13.63
CA LYS A 115 14.79 -10.03 -12.59
C LYS A 115 16.23 -9.89 -13.05
N GLN A 116 16.51 -10.24 -14.31
CA GLN A 116 17.85 -10.06 -14.90
C GLN A 116 18.22 -8.58 -14.98
N LEU A 117 17.27 -7.70 -15.30
CA LEU A 117 17.48 -6.25 -15.29
C LEU A 117 17.77 -5.73 -13.88
N PHE A 118 17.02 -6.19 -12.87
CA PHE A 118 17.28 -5.83 -11.48
C PHE A 118 18.65 -6.35 -10.99
N ASP A 119 19.01 -7.57 -11.36
CA ASP A 119 20.32 -8.13 -11.06
C ASP A 119 21.46 -7.34 -11.72
N GLN A 120 21.26 -6.91 -12.97
CA GLN A 120 22.20 -6.05 -13.66
C GLN A 120 22.33 -4.70 -12.96
N PHE A 121 21.21 -4.04 -12.61
CA PHE A 121 21.23 -2.79 -11.85
C PHE A 121 22.04 -2.94 -10.56
N LEU A 122 21.82 -4.01 -9.79
CA LEU A 122 22.51 -4.22 -8.53
C LEU A 122 24.01 -4.47 -8.71
N ARG A 123 24.41 -5.27 -9.70
CA ARG A 123 25.82 -5.49 -10.04
C ARG A 123 26.52 -4.20 -10.46
N ASP A 124 25.90 -3.47 -11.40
CA ASP A 124 26.47 -2.27 -11.99
C ASP A 124 26.55 -1.13 -10.97
N CYS A 125 25.60 -1.05 -10.04
CA CYS A 125 25.56 -0.02 -9.01
C CYS A 125 26.38 -0.37 -7.76
N PHE A 126 26.44 -1.63 -7.35
CA PHE A 126 26.93 -1.98 -6.01
C PHE A 126 28.05 -3.01 -6.00
N GLY A 127 28.40 -3.65 -7.12
CA GLY A 127 29.48 -4.62 -7.22
C GLY A 127 29.48 -5.62 -6.05
N ARG A 128 30.55 -5.63 -5.24
CA ARG A 128 30.67 -6.54 -4.09
C ARG A 128 29.61 -6.32 -2.99
N ALA A 129 29.02 -5.13 -2.94
CA ALA A 129 27.93 -4.78 -2.02
C ALA A 129 26.54 -5.14 -2.58
N GLU A 130 26.43 -5.81 -3.73
CA GLU A 130 25.16 -6.25 -4.32
C GLU A 130 24.28 -7.02 -3.33
N ALA A 131 24.82 -8.01 -2.61
CA ALA A 131 24.03 -8.89 -1.76
C ALA A 131 23.25 -8.16 -0.63
N PRO A 132 23.87 -7.29 0.20
CA PRO A 132 23.10 -6.51 1.16
C PRO A 132 22.14 -5.51 0.51
N MET A 133 22.54 -4.84 -0.58
CA MET A 133 21.67 -3.88 -1.26
C MET A 133 20.45 -4.57 -1.88
N ARG A 134 20.61 -5.78 -2.44
CA ARG A 134 19.54 -6.63 -2.91
C ARG A 134 18.52 -6.91 -1.82
N ARG A 135 18.97 -7.36 -0.63
CA ARG A 135 18.06 -7.66 0.48
C ARG A 135 17.21 -6.45 0.84
N MET A 136 17.83 -5.27 0.97
CA MET A 136 17.14 -4.05 1.33
C MET A 136 16.14 -3.62 0.24
N LEU A 137 16.60 -3.50 -1.00
CA LEU A 137 15.77 -3.03 -2.12
C LEU A 137 14.64 -4.01 -2.47
N THR A 138 14.85 -5.32 -2.33
CA THR A 138 13.78 -6.31 -2.49
C THR A 138 12.74 -6.17 -1.39
N ARG A 139 13.11 -6.03 -0.11
CA ARG A 139 12.13 -5.80 0.97
C ARG A 139 11.28 -4.56 0.72
N TRP A 140 11.92 -3.48 0.25
CA TRP A 140 11.24 -2.23 -0.06
C TRP A 140 10.28 -2.38 -1.26
N SER A 141 10.73 -3.05 -2.33
CA SER A 141 9.94 -3.37 -3.52
C SER A 141 8.71 -4.21 -3.18
N GLU A 142 8.85 -5.17 -2.28
CA GLU A 142 7.75 -6.05 -1.92
C GLU A 142 6.69 -5.30 -1.13
N ARG A 143 7.00 -4.72 0.02
CA ARG A 143 6.08 -3.85 0.81
C ARG A 143 6.88 -3.07 1.83
N PHE A 144 7.30 -1.88 1.46
CA PHE A 144 7.87 -1.00 2.46
C PHE A 144 6.80 -0.53 3.46
N THR A 145 7.03 -0.80 4.74
CA THR A 145 6.28 -0.20 5.84
C THR A 145 7.28 0.45 6.80
N LEU A 146 7.16 1.77 6.99
CA LEU A 146 8.11 2.53 7.79
C LEU A 146 7.92 2.21 9.29
N THR A 147 8.80 1.39 9.83
CA THR A 147 8.81 0.95 11.24
C THR A 147 10.23 0.98 11.81
N SER A 148 10.35 0.94 13.14
CA SER A 148 11.66 0.77 13.78
C SER A 148 12.34 -0.55 13.38
N HIS A 149 11.56 -1.60 13.10
CA HIS A 149 12.06 -2.88 12.58
C HIS A 149 12.70 -2.71 11.20
N GLU A 150 12.00 -2.09 10.24
CA GLU A 150 12.54 -1.92 8.88
C GLU A 150 13.76 -0.99 8.86
N LEU A 151 13.78 0.06 9.69
CA LEU A 151 14.96 0.91 9.87
C LEU A 151 16.15 0.10 10.42
N ALA A 152 15.91 -0.77 11.42
CA ALA A 152 16.94 -1.65 11.97
C ALA A 152 17.56 -2.58 10.92
N LEU A 153 16.72 -3.15 10.03
CA LEU A 153 17.19 -4.01 8.94
C LEU A 153 17.95 -3.21 7.88
N SER A 154 17.39 -2.07 7.45
CA SER A 154 18.00 -1.20 6.45
C SER A 154 19.39 -0.70 6.87
N TYR A 155 19.56 -0.29 8.14
CA TYR A 155 20.86 0.13 8.66
C TYR A 155 21.91 -1.00 8.68
N ARG A 156 21.50 -2.24 8.98
CA ARG A 156 22.41 -3.40 8.99
C ARG A 156 22.82 -3.82 7.57
N ASP A 157 21.91 -3.71 6.61
CA ASP A 157 22.24 -3.93 5.21
C ASP A 157 23.23 -2.86 4.72
N LEU A 158 23.03 -1.59 5.04
CA LEU A 158 23.99 -0.52 4.72
C LEU A 158 25.35 -0.70 5.40
N GLN A 159 25.38 -1.07 6.69
CA GLN A 159 26.63 -1.38 7.39
C GLN A 159 27.40 -2.52 6.70
N SER A 160 26.68 -3.57 6.28
CA SER A 160 27.26 -4.69 5.52
C SER A 160 27.76 -4.24 4.15
N ALA A 161 26.99 -3.40 3.44
CA ALA A 161 27.33 -2.87 2.14
C ALA A 161 28.61 -2.03 2.19
N TRP A 162 28.75 -1.13 3.16
CA TRP A 162 29.98 -0.32 3.31
C TRP A 162 31.21 -1.18 3.56
N ARG A 163 31.10 -2.23 4.37
CA ARG A 163 32.23 -3.14 4.60
C ARG A 163 32.69 -3.80 3.29
N LEU A 164 31.75 -4.15 2.41
CA LEU A 164 32.04 -4.78 1.12
C LEU A 164 32.51 -3.78 0.05
N ALA A 165 32.14 -2.50 0.21
CA ALA A 165 32.51 -1.40 -0.67
C ALA A 165 33.84 -0.72 -0.27
N ALA A 166 34.51 -1.16 0.80
CA ALA A 166 35.65 -0.45 1.39
C ALA A 166 36.81 -0.18 0.42
N ASP A 167 37.02 -1.06 -0.56
CA ASP A 167 38.10 -0.96 -1.55
C ASP A 167 37.67 -0.30 -2.87
N ASP A 168 36.41 0.12 -3.01
CA ASP A 168 35.86 0.76 -4.21
C ASP A 168 35.16 2.09 -3.86
N PRO A 169 35.81 3.24 -4.10
CA PRO A 169 35.26 4.54 -3.72
C PRO A 169 33.97 4.89 -4.47
N ASN A 170 33.77 4.38 -5.69
CA ASN A 170 32.54 4.66 -6.46
C ASN A 170 31.35 3.89 -5.89
N ILE A 171 31.58 2.63 -5.51
CA ILE A 171 30.55 1.84 -4.82
C ILE A 171 30.29 2.43 -3.43
N ALA A 172 31.33 2.82 -2.70
CA ALA A 172 31.18 3.41 -1.37
C ALA A 172 30.35 4.70 -1.38
N ALA A 173 30.52 5.55 -2.41
CA ALA A 173 29.71 6.75 -2.62
C ALA A 173 28.22 6.41 -2.86
N ARG A 174 27.93 5.41 -3.70
CA ARG A 174 26.54 4.95 -3.95
C ARG A 174 25.90 4.34 -2.70
N VAL A 175 26.67 3.64 -1.86
CA VAL A 175 26.19 3.17 -0.55
C VAL A 175 25.93 4.36 0.37
N ALA A 176 26.77 5.40 0.34
CA ALA A 176 26.55 6.62 1.11
C ALA A 176 25.26 7.35 0.66
N ASP A 177 24.93 7.37 -0.62
CA ASP A 177 23.66 7.92 -1.10
C ASP A 177 22.44 7.21 -0.51
N TYR A 178 22.45 5.87 -0.47
CA TYR A 178 21.39 5.15 0.24
C TYR A 178 21.44 5.36 1.76
N GLY A 179 22.62 5.60 2.34
CA GLY A 179 22.76 6.08 3.71
C GLY A 179 22.02 7.40 3.93
N ARG A 180 22.18 8.37 3.01
CA ARG A 180 21.46 9.65 3.05
C ARG A 180 19.96 9.45 3.07
N TYR A 181 19.47 8.56 2.21
CA TYR A 181 18.06 8.24 2.09
C TYR A 181 17.50 7.52 3.33
N VAL A 182 18.20 6.53 3.89
CA VAL A 182 17.72 5.82 5.10
C VAL A 182 17.68 6.75 6.32
N ILE A 183 18.60 7.71 6.43
CA ILE A 183 18.53 8.73 7.49
C ILE A 183 17.32 9.65 7.29
N TYR A 184 16.96 9.99 6.04
CA TYR A 184 15.71 10.68 5.76
C TYR A 184 14.50 9.86 6.24
N LEU A 185 14.46 8.56 5.94
CA LEU A 185 13.39 7.66 6.42
C LEU A 185 13.33 7.63 7.95
N GLN A 186 14.48 7.60 8.64
CA GLN A 186 14.54 7.70 10.10
C GLN A 186 13.94 9.01 10.60
N LEU A 187 14.39 10.16 10.08
CA LEU A 187 13.92 11.47 10.57
C LEU A 187 12.42 11.68 10.27
N TYR A 188 11.95 11.16 9.14
CA TYR A 188 10.53 11.15 8.82
C TYR A 188 9.73 10.25 9.77
N PHE A 189 10.26 9.06 10.10
CA PHE A 189 9.70 8.18 11.13
C PHE A 189 9.61 8.90 12.48
N GLU A 190 10.71 9.46 12.97
CA GLU A 190 10.78 10.18 14.25
C GLU A 190 9.82 11.37 14.28
N TYR A 191 9.75 12.15 13.21
CA TYR A 191 8.76 13.21 13.05
C TYR A 191 7.35 12.66 13.25
N HIS A 192 6.98 11.56 12.59
CA HIS A 192 5.64 10.97 12.72
C HIS A 192 5.34 10.34 14.07
N GLN A 193 6.35 9.91 14.81
CA GLN A 193 6.23 9.38 16.17
C GLN A 193 5.92 10.46 17.22
N THR A 194 6.21 11.72 16.93
CA THR A 194 5.92 12.81 17.88
C THR A 194 4.45 13.24 17.86
N LYS A 195 3.92 13.61 19.04
CA LYS A 195 2.54 14.05 19.21
C LYS A 195 2.27 15.32 18.37
N ARG A 196 1.21 15.30 17.58
CA ARG A 196 0.78 16.46 16.78
C ARG A 196 0.61 17.72 17.65
N GLY A 197 1.11 18.84 17.15
CA GLY A 197 1.04 20.15 17.82
C GLY A 197 1.99 20.33 19.02
N SER A 198 2.85 19.35 19.34
CA SER A 198 3.80 19.50 20.44
C SER A 198 5.09 20.21 20.01
N GLU A 199 5.82 20.78 20.98
CA GLU A 199 7.15 21.36 20.74
C GLU A 199 8.12 20.32 20.16
N GLN A 200 8.02 19.06 20.58
CA GLN A 200 8.84 17.97 20.02
C GLN A 200 8.56 17.74 18.53
N ARG A 201 7.29 17.87 18.09
CA ARG A 201 6.92 17.77 16.67
C ARG A 201 7.53 18.91 15.87
N GLN A 202 7.54 20.12 16.42
CA GLN A 202 8.17 21.29 15.79
C GLN A 202 9.68 21.09 15.65
N ALA A 203 10.36 20.66 16.72
CA ALA A 203 11.79 20.37 16.69
C ALA A 203 12.14 19.24 15.69
N ALA A 204 11.37 18.15 15.68
CA ALA A 204 11.56 17.05 14.72
C ALA A 204 11.33 17.50 13.27
N ALA A 205 10.34 18.38 13.04
CA ALA A 205 10.09 18.95 11.72
C ALA A 205 11.25 19.84 11.25
N GLU A 206 11.81 20.67 12.14
CA GLU A 206 12.96 21.50 11.83
C GLU A 206 14.20 20.64 11.53
N GLN A 207 14.45 19.60 12.32
CA GLN A 207 15.55 18.66 12.08
C GLN A 207 15.41 17.96 10.72
N LEU A 208 14.20 17.47 10.41
CA LEU A 208 13.90 16.87 9.11
C LEU A 208 14.08 17.88 7.97
N MET A 209 13.60 19.12 8.12
CA MET A 209 13.77 20.20 7.14
C MET A 209 15.24 20.47 6.82
N ARG A 210 16.06 20.68 7.85
CA ARG A 210 17.50 20.93 7.71
C ARG A 210 18.19 19.76 7.03
N TYR A 211 17.84 18.54 7.41
CA TYR A 211 18.42 17.35 6.81
C TYR A 211 18.03 17.19 5.33
N MET A 212 16.76 17.39 4.98
CA MET A 212 16.32 17.29 3.58
C MET A 212 17.12 18.22 2.66
N TRP A 213 17.34 19.45 3.10
CA TRP A 213 18.15 20.42 2.35
C TRP A 213 19.65 20.09 2.37
N SER A 214 20.18 19.51 3.45
CA SER A 214 21.59 19.09 3.51
C SER A 214 21.98 18.01 2.51
N ILE A 215 21.00 17.27 1.99
CA ILE A 215 21.22 16.21 1.00
C ILE A 215 20.58 16.54 -0.36
N TYR A 216 20.20 17.79 -0.59
CA TYR A 216 19.52 18.24 -1.81
C TYR A 216 20.24 17.77 -3.09
N ASP A 217 21.56 17.97 -3.13
CA ASP A 217 22.40 17.65 -4.31
C ASP A 217 22.51 16.15 -4.58
N SER A 218 22.24 15.28 -3.59
CA SER A 218 22.28 13.82 -3.79
C SER A 218 21.14 13.32 -4.67
N SER A 219 20.06 14.12 -4.83
CA SER A 219 18.82 13.69 -5.50
C SER A 219 18.21 12.40 -4.93
N MET A 220 18.59 12.00 -3.71
CA MET A 220 18.04 10.82 -3.05
C MET A 220 16.63 11.06 -2.50
N ILE A 221 16.21 12.32 -2.41
CA ILE A 221 14.85 12.76 -2.10
C ILE A 221 14.48 14.00 -2.92
N HIS A 222 13.18 14.21 -3.11
CA HIS A 222 12.57 15.40 -3.68
C HIS A 222 12.47 16.51 -2.62
N ALA A 223 13.62 16.93 -2.09
CA ALA A 223 13.74 17.86 -0.97
C ALA A 223 12.92 19.15 -1.15
N PHE A 224 12.86 19.73 -2.35
CA PHE A 224 12.06 20.93 -2.59
C PHE A 224 10.56 20.69 -2.35
N ARG A 225 9.95 19.66 -2.97
CA ARG A 225 8.53 19.38 -2.75
C ARG A 225 8.24 18.90 -1.33
N LEU A 226 9.11 18.05 -0.77
CA LEU A 226 8.94 17.57 0.60
C LEU A 226 9.03 18.69 1.63
N SER A 227 9.94 19.65 1.48
CA SER A 227 10.00 20.84 2.34
C SER A 227 8.72 21.67 2.25
N GLN A 228 8.16 21.85 1.05
CA GLN A 228 6.87 22.50 0.91
C GLN A 228 5.77 21.74 1.63
N LEU A 229 5.69 20.41 1.48
CA LEU A 229 4.69 19.58 2.15
C LEU A 229 4.85 19.63 3.67
N LEU A 230 6.09 19.62 4.18
CA LEU A 230 6.38 19.71 5.61
C LEU A 230 6.04 21.09 6.20
N ALA A 231 6.32 22.16 5.45
CA ALA A 231 6.01 23.53 5.86
C ALA A 231 4.50 23.85 5.71
N ARG A 232 3.84 23.28 4.71
CA ARG A 232 2.44 23.56 4.35
C ARG A 232 1.43 22.54 4.88
N ASP A 233 1.83 21.54 5.68
CA ASP A 233 0.96 20.41 6.05
C ASP A 233 -0.45 20.90 6.43
N GLU A 234 -1.39 20.74 5.49
CA GLU A 234 -2.75 21.30 5.56
C GLU A 234 -3.55 20.63 6.68
N ARG A 235 -3.08 19.47 7.17
CA ARG A 235 -3.69 18.73 8.28
C ARG A 235 -3.25 19.26 9.65
N THR A 236 -2.27 20.17 9.70
CA THR A 236 -1.71 20.73 10.94
C THR A 236 -1.84 22.26 11.04
N ALA A 237 -2.69 22.89 10.22
CA ALA A 237 -2.73 24.36 10.10
C ALA A 237 -1.38 24.98 9.65
N GLY A 238 -0.54 24.22 8.92
CA GLY A 238 0.79 24.65 8.51
C GLY A 238 1.82 24.66 9.65
N ASN A 239 3.10 24.72 9.30
CA ASN A 239 4.16 25.09 10.22
C ASN A 239 4.68 26.46 9.78
N ASP A 240 3.92 27.51 10.07
CA ASP A 240 4.18 28.88 9.61
C ASP A 240 5.59 29.37 9.97
N GLY A 241 6.10 28.92 11.13
CA GLY A 241 7.48 29.14 11.55
C GLY A 241 8.49 28.53 10.59
N LEU A 242 8.30 27.27 10.18
CA LEU A 242 9.16 26.64 9.16
C LEU A 242 9.02 27.28 7.79
N ALA A 243 7.80 27.63 7.36
CA ALA A 243 7.57 28.30 6.09
C ALA A 243 8.29 29.65 6.01
N THR A 244 8.36 30.36 7.13
CA THR A 244 9.10 31.63 7.26
C THR A 244 10.61 31.41 7.34
N ALA A 245 11.06 30.50 8.21
CA ALA A 245 12.49 30.24 8.43
C ALA A 245 13.18 29.65 7.19
N PHE A 246 12.49 28.80 6.43
CA PHE A 246 12.99 28.16 5.21
C PHE A 246 12.24 28.67 3.97
N ASN A 247 12.00 29.99 3.91
CA ASN A 247 11.37 30.60 2.76
C ASN A 247 12.31 30.55 1.54
N TRP A 248 12.00 29.67 0.59
CA TRP A 248 12.80 29.46 -0.62
C TRP A 248 12.85 30.68 -1.56
N GLN A 249 11.96 31.65 -1.37
CA GLN A 249 11.99 32.92 -2.10
C GLN A 249 12.89 33.97 -1.44
N ASP A 250 13.33 33.74 -0.21
CA ASP A 250 14.21 34.64 0.54
C ASP A 250 15.52 33.93 0.90
N ALA A 251 16.58 34.23 0.15
CA ALA A 251 17.91 33.68 0.38
C ALA A 251 18.52 34.05 1.75
N LYS A 252 17.93 35.03 2.46
CA LYS A 252 18.36 35.46 3.81
C LYS A 252 17.48 34.89 4.93
N ALA A 253 16.54 34.01 4.62
CA ALA A 253 15.70 33.40 5.65
C ALA A 253 16.59 32.64 6.66
N SER A 254 16.26 32.76 7.95
CA SER A 254 17.11 32.35 9.06
C SER A 254 17.40 30.84 9.13
N GLY A 255 16.59 30.03 8.47
CA GLY A 255 16.77 28.57 8.40
C GLY A 255 17.99 28.15 7.58
N TRP A 256 18.40 28.96 6.59
CA TRP A 256 19.46 28.61 5.64
C TRP A 256 20.86 28.58 6.25
N ASP A 257 21.14 29.45 7.23
CA ASP A 257 22.48 29.60 7.84
C ASP A 257 22.96 28.35 8.59
N ALA A 258 22.05 27.43 8.93
CA ALA A 258 22.32 26.25 9.73
C ALA A 258 21.89 24.94 9.03
N ILE A 259 22.05 24.87 7.70
CA ILE A 259 22.00 23.59 6.98
C ILE A 259 23.35 22.88 7.17
N PRO A 260 23.39 21.66 7.72
CA PRO A 260 24.64 20.93 7.85
C PRO A 260 25.17 20.52 6.47
N ASN A 261 26.48 20.48 6.32
CA ASN A 261 27.10 19.81 5.17
C ASN A 261 27.36 18.35 5.56
N ASN A 262 26.68 17.39 4.91
CA ASN A 262 26.78 15.97 5.26
C ASN A 262 27.66 15.21 4.26
N THR A 263 28.94 15.06 4.61
CA THR A 263 29.93 14.24 3.89
C THR A 263 29.64 12.74 4.00
N ASP A 264 30.19 11.93 3.09
CA ASP A 264 30.02 10.46 3.14
C ASP A 264 30.51 9.85 4.47
N LYS A 265 31.55 10.44 5.07
CA LYS A 265 32.06 10.03 6.37
C LYS A 265 31.05 10.29 7.48
N GLU A 266 30.41 11.46 7.49
CA GLU A 266 29.37 11.80 8.46
C GLU A 266 28.13 10.92 8.27
N ILE A 267 27.72 10.66 7.02
CA ILE A 267 26.63 9.74 6.71
C ILE A 267 26.92 8.34 7.25
N ARG A 268 28.15 7.83 7.07
CA ARG A 268 28.55 6.55 7.66
C ARG A 268 28.43 6.56 9.19
N THR A 269 28.90 7.60 9.86
CA THR A 269 28.75 7.74 11.31
C THR A 269 27.29 7.79 11.74
N LEU A 270 26.42 8.46 10.99
CA LEU A 270 24.99 8.49 11.26
C LEU A 270 24.34 7.12 11.10
N VAL A 271 24.75 6.32 10.11
CA VAL A 271 24.29 4.93 9.99
C VAL A 271 24.81 4.06 11.13
N GLU A 272 26.07 4.19 11.55
CA GLU A 272 26.59 3.46 12.71
C GLU A 272 25.78 3.77 13.97
N ARG A 273 25.35 5.03 14.16
CA ARG A 273 24.39 5.42 15.21
C ARG A 273 23.02 4.78 15.01
N GLY A 274 22.52 4.73 13.78
CA GLY A 274 21.27 4.05 13.42
C GLY A 274 21.28 2.56 13.77
N VAL A 275 22.38 1.85 13.48
CA VAL A 275 22.55 0.44 13.88
C VAL A 275 22.48 0.26 15.41
N ALA A 276 23.05 1.19 16.17
CA ALA A 276 23.00 1.17 17.62
C ALA A 276 21.60 1.50 18.16
N ALA A 277 20.93 2.48 17.56
CA ALA A 277 19.63 2.98 18.01
C ALA A 277 18.46 2.03 17.69
N PHE A 278 18.51 1.31 16.56
CA PHE A 278 17.41 0.48 16.08
C PHE A 278 17.77 -1.02 16.13
N GLN A 279 16.95 -1.79 16.86
CA GLN A 279 17.08 -3.25 16.96
C GLN A 279 15.96 -3.96 16.19
N PRO A 280 16.26 -5.01 15.41
CA PRO A 280 15.25 -5.80 14.73
C PRO A 280 14.31 -6.42 15.76
N ARG A 281 13.03 -6.39 15.44
CA ARG A 281 12.00 -7.13 16.19
C ARG A 281 11.94 -8.58 15.73
N GLU A 282 11.46 -9.46 16.60
CA GLU A 282 11.39 -10.91 16.36
C GLU A 282 10.21 -11.28 15.45
N PHE A 283 10.23 -10.82 14.20
CA PHE A 283 9.35 -11.29 13.14
C PHE A 283 10.05 -11.14 11.79
N THR A 284 9.59 -11.87 10.78
CA THR A 284 10.03 -11.70 9.40
C THR A 284 8.82 -11.28 8.58
N SER A 285 8.91 -10.13 7.91
CA SER A 285 7.86 -9.71 6.98
C SER A 285 7.72 -10.72 5.85
N ARG A 286 6.49 -11.06 5.50
CA ARG A 286 6.19 -12.03 4.44
C ARG A 286 4.93 -11.58 3.70
N ARG A 287 5.03 -11.51 2.38
CA ARG A 287 3.85 -11.43 1.50
C ARG A 287 3.35 -12.82 1.15
N PHE A 288 2.04 -12.90 1.01
CA PHE A 288 1.32 -14.10 0.59
C PHE A 288 0.74 -13.87 -0.80
N HIS A 289 0.85 -14.89 -1.63
CA HIS A 289 0.59 -14.90 -3.06
C HIS A 289 -0.14 -16.19 -3.46
N GLY A 290 -0.51 -16.26 -4.74
CA GLY A 290 -1.23 -17.40 -5.30
C GLY A 290 -2.74 -17.20 -5.30
N GLU A 291 -3.44 -18.23 -5.75
CA GLU A 291 -4.89 -18.19 -5.88
C GLU A 291 -5.55 -18.16 -4.50
N LEU A 292 -6.66 -17.42 -4.40
CA LEU A 292 -7.48 -17.42 -3.20
C LEU A 292 -8.26 -18.73 -3.12
N ILE A 293 -8.02 -19.51 -2.08
CA ILE A 293 -8.68 -20.78 -1.83
C ILE A 293 -9.42 -20.78 -0.50
N PRO A 294 -10.53 -21.52 -0.37
CA PRO A 294 -11.18 -21.74 0.91
C PRO A 294 -10.22 -22.36 1.92
N LEU A 295 -10.19 -21.81 3.13
CA LEU A 295 -9.38 -22.37 4.21
C LEU A 295 -9.90 -23.78 4.58
N PRO A 296 -9.05 -24.80 4.70
CA PRO A 296 -9.47 -26.14 5.12
C PRO A 296 -10.17 -26.12 6.49
N LEU A 297 -11.30 -26.82 6.61
CA LEU A 297 -12.14 -26.83 7.82
C LEU A 297 -11.39 -27.27 9.10
N ASN A 298 -10.37 -28.13 8.98
CA ASN A 298 -9.54 -28.54 10.12
C ASN A 298 -8.72 -27.40 10.73
N ARG A 299 -8.64 -26.24 10.06
CA ARG A 299 -8.00 -25.00 10.55
C ARG A 299 -8.98 -24.09 11.29
N VAL A 300 -10.28 -24.35 11.17
CA VAL A 300 -11.37 -23.61 11.82
C VAL A 300 -11.69 -24.31 13.14
N GLY A 301 -11.31 -23.70 14.26
CA GLY A 301 -11.61 -24.27 15.58
C GLY A 301 -13.05 -23.99 15.99
N GLY A 302 -13.91 -25.00 16.02
CA GLY A 302 -15.31 -24.90 16.48
C GLY A 302 -16.26 -25.77 15.66
N ASN A 303 -17.39 -26.20 16.26
CA ASN A 303 -18.45 -26.91 15.54
C ASN A 303 -19.11 -25.94 14.55
N SER A 304 -18.97 -26.20 13.24
CA SER A 304 -19.60 -25.40 12.21
C SER A 304 -20.97 -25.98 11.84
N GLU A 305 -22.05 -25.25 12.11
CA GLU A 305 -23.32 -25.45 11.41
C GLU A 305 -23.38 -24.40 10.30
N THR A 306 -23.06 -24.82 9.08
CA THR A 306 -23.31 -24.03 7.87
C THR A 306 -24.76 -24.23 7.47
N ASP A 307 -25.68 -23.49 8.10
CA ASP A 307 -27.04 -23.40 7.59
C ASP A 307 -27.15 -22.21 6.63
N SER A 308 -27.68 -22.48 5.44
CA SER A 308 -28.01 -21.47 4.44
C SER A 308 -29.27 -20.74 4.89
N SER A 309 -29.12 -19.81 5.83
CA SER A 309 -30.19 -18.91 6.23
C SER A 309 -30.14 -17.64 5.36
N ASP A 310 -31.29 -16.97 5.17
CA ASP A 310 -31.39 -15.60 4.62
C ASP A 310 -30.72 -14.54 5.55
N GLU A 311 -30.00 -15.00 6.58
CA GLU A 311 -29.28 -14.15 7.52
C GLU A 311 -28.10 -13.46 6.82
N GLN A 312 -27.70 -12.35 7.41
CA GLN A 312 -26.75 -11.41 6.82
C GLN A 312 -25.63 -11.18 7.81
N SER A 313 -24.42 -10.98 7.28
CA SER A 313 -23.26 -10.67 8.09
C SER A 313 -23.48 -9.41 8.92
N PRO A 314 -22.74 -9.22 10.02
CA PRO A 314 -22.67 -7.93 10.68
C PRO A 314 -22.37 -6.80 9.69
N ALA A 315 -23.04 -5.66 9.87
CA ALA A 315 -22.87 -4.52 8.98
C ALA A 315 -21.49 -3.87 9.19
N MET A 316 -20.76 -3.64 8.10
CA MET A 316 -19.58 -2.78 8.08
C MET A 316 -19.97 -1.38 7.62
N TRP A 317 -19.44 -0.37 8.29
CA TRP A 317 -19.47 1.02 7.84
C TRP A 317 -18.13 1.34 7.19
N LEU A 318 -18.18 1.76 5.94
CA LEU A 318 -17.00 1.91 5.11
C LEU A 318 -16.95 3.32 4.54
N SER A 319 -15.74 3.81 4.33
CA SER A 319 -15.43 5.08 3.69
C SER A 319 -14.48 4.83 2.53
N ASN A 320 -14.70 5.50 1.39
CA ASN A 320 -13.99 5.26 0.12
C ASN A 320 -14.36 3.92 -0.54
N SER A 321 -13.82 3.64 -1.72
CA SER A 321 -14.09 2.38 -2.42
C SER A 321 -13.63 1.15 -1.62
N LEU A 322 -14.33 0.04 -1.80
CA LEU A 322 -13.96 -1.27 -1.27
C LEU A 322 -13.75 -2.25 -2.43
N GLU A 323 -12.69 -3.03 -2.38
CA GLU A 323 -12.44 -4.15 -3.28
C GLU A 323 -12.27 -5.42 -2.46
N PHE A 324 -12.90 -6.52 -2.88
CA PHE A 324 -12.83 -7.81 -2.20
C PHE A 324 -13.16 -8.96 -3.15
N HIS A 325 -12.87 -10.18 -2.74
CA HIS A 325 -13.17 -11.37 -3.53
C HIS A 325 -14.24 -12.21 -2.85
N ILE A 326 -15.11 -12.82 -3.65
CA ILE A 326 -16.04 -13.86 -3.22
C ILE A 326 -15.83 -15.13 -4.02
N PHE A 327 -16.13 -16.28 -3.43
CA PHE A 327 -16.10 -17.57 -4.10
C PHE A 327 -17.49 -18.19 -4.11
N ALA A 328 -17.96 -18.55 -5.31
CA ALA A 328 -19.21 -19.26 -5.50
C ALA A 328 -18.93 -20.74 -5.75
N ASP A 329 -19.58 -21.63 -5.01
CA ASP A 329 -19.44 -23.09 -5.19
C ASP A 329 -20.22 -23.59 -6.42
N ARG A 330 -21.20 -22.81 -6.85
CA ARG A 330 -22.10 -23.14 -7.96
C ARG A 330 -22.62 -21.86 -8.61
N ALA A 331 -23.42 -22.01 -9.66
CA ALA A 331 -24.24 -20.90 -10.13
C ALA A 331 -25.23 -20.51 -9.02
N GLU A 332 -25.21 -19.25 -8.60
CA GLU A 332 -26.01 -18.76 -7.48
C GLU A 332 -26.27 -17.25 -7.56
N SER A 333 -27.18 -16.75 -6.74
CA SER A 333 -27.39 -15.30 -6.58
C SER A 333 -26.65 -14.81 -5.35
N PHE A 334 -25.68 -13.91 -5.56
CA PHE A 334 -25.06 -13.14 -4.50
C PHE A 334 -25.94 -11.92 -4.19
N ARG A 335 -26.49 -11.86 -2.97
CA ARG A 335 -27.47 -10.84 -2.58
C ARG A 335 -26.99 -9.92 -1.44
N PRO A 336 -25.96 -9.07 -1.66
CA PRO A 336 -25.48 -8.18 -0.62
C PRO A 336 -26.48 -7.08 -0.30
N ARG A 337 -26.47 -6.64 0.95
CA ARG A 337 -27.13 -5.41 1.40
C ARG A 337 -26.12 -4.27 1.36
N ILE A 338 -26.43 -3.26 0.56
CA ILE A 338 -25.60 -2.06 0.40
C ILE A 338 -26.47 -0.83 0.67
N ALA A 339 -25.97 0.12 1.45
CA ALA A 339 -26.69 1.34 1.72
C ALA A 339 -25.80 2.58 1.64
N SER A 340 -26.24 3.60 0.90
CA SER A 340 -25.61 4.93 0.90
C SER A 340 -26.62 6.02 0.57
N GLU A 341 -26.32 7.23 1.05
CA GLU A 341 -27.15 8.42 0.82
C GLU A 341 -27.26 8.79 -0.66
N ARG A 342 -26.21 8.54 -1.42
CA ARG A 342 -26.12 8.87 -2.84
C ARG A 342 -25.58 7.68 -3.61
N ALA A 343 -25.82 7.67 -4.92
CA ALA A 343 -25.34 6.64 -5.83
C ALA A 343 -23.86 6.25 -5.61
N LEU A 344 -23.65 4.93 -5.58
CA LEU A 344 -22.38 4.19 -5.63
C LEU A 344 -22.40 3.29 -6.86
N GLN A 345 -21.24 2.86 -7.36
CA GLN A 345 -21.18 1.81 -8.38
C GLN A 345 -20.74 0.47 -7.77
N LEU A 346 -21.49 -0.59 -7.99
CA LEU A 346 -21.06 -1.98 -7.78
C LEU A 346 -20.64 -2.57 -9.12
N LEU A 347 -19.44 -3.14 -9.16
CA LEU A 347 -18.91 -3.91 -10.28
C LEU A 347 -18.51 -5.30 -9.79
N VAL A 348 -18.94 -6.34 -10.49
CA VAL A 348 -18.54 -7.73 -10.22
C VAL A 348 -17.97 -8.32 -11.49
N THR A 349 -16.74 -8.84 -11.41
CA THR A 349 -16.02 -9.44 -12.55
C THR A 349 -15.56 -10.85 -12.23
N ALA A 350 -15.66 -11.76 -13.20
CA ALA A 350 -15.06 -13.08 -13.12
C ALA A 350 -13.53 -13.00 -13.31
N THR A 351 -12.81 -14.09 -13.02
CA THR A 351 -11.34 -14.17 -13.16
C THR A 351 -10.82 -13.99 -14.58
N ASP A 352 -11.66 -14.26 -15.59
CA ASP A 352 -11.34 -14.02 -17.00
C ASP A 352 -11.53 -12.55 -17.43
N GLY A 353 -11.93 -11.67 -16.50
CA GLY A 353 -12.18 -10.25 -16.74
C GLY A 353 -13.61 -9.93 -17.18
N THR A 354 -14.47 -10.94 -17.40
CA THR A 354 -15.86 -10.73 -17.81
C THR A 354 -16.63 -9.99 -16.71
N THR A 355 -17.30 -8.90 -17.08
CA THR A 355 -18.21 -8.19 -16.17
C THR A 355 -19.52 -8.97 -16.03
N VAL A 356 -19.81 -9.40 -14.81
CA VAL A 356 -21.00 -10.17 -14.43
C VAL A 356 -22.13 -9.26 -13.98
N ALA A 357 -21.79 -8.18 -13.28
CA ALA A 357 -22.75 -7.14 -12.90
C ALA A 357 -22.10 -5.78 -12.83
N SER A 358 -22.84 -4.75 -13.25
CA SER A 358 -22.51 -3.34 -13.08
C SER A 358 -23.79 -2.59 -12.72
N GLN A 359 -23.91 -2.14 -11.48
CA GLN A 359 -25.14 -1.58 -10.93
C GLN A 359 -24.87 -0.29 -10.16
N SER A 360 -25.71 0.73 -10.38
CA SER A 360 -25.74 1.94 -9.55
C SER A 360 -26.65 1.71 -8.35
N ILE A 361 -26.15 1.96 -7.14
CA ILE A 361 -26.86 1.70 -5.89
C ILE A 361 -27.04 2.99 -5.11
N GLU A 362 -28.28 3.35 -4.82
CA GLU A 362 -28.65 4.48 -3.98
C GLU A 362 -29.79 4.07 -3.04
N THR A 363 -29.67 4.43 -1.75
CA THR A 363 -30.73 4.21 -0.76
C THR A 363 -31.40 5.53 -0.35
N GLY A 364 -30.72 6.66 -0.55
CA GLY A 364 -31.26 7.98 -0.25
C GLY A 364 -31.10 8.38 1.23
N PRO A 365 -31.82 9.41 1.69
CA PRO A 365 -31.60 10.04 3.00
C PRO A 365 -31.71 9.10 4.21
N GLN A 366 -32.43 7.98 4.08
CA GLN A 366 -32.67 7.01 5.15
C GLN A 366 -31.68 5.83 5.16
N TRP A 367 -30.58 5.90 4.40
CA TRP A 367 -29.58 4.83 4.25
C TRP A 367 -28.93 4.34 5.55
N ARG A 368 -29.01 5.11 6.64
CA ARG A 368 -28.49 4.72 7.95
C ARG A 368 -29.32 3.61 8.60
N ASP A 369 -30.59 3.52 8.24
CA ASP A 369 -31.56 2.57 8.81
C ASP A 369 -32.11 1.61 7.76
N GLN A 370 -32.14 2.03 6.49
CA GLN A 370 -32.61 1.24 5.37
C GLN A 370 -31.46 0.61 4.56
N TRP A 371 -31.80 -0.42 3.79
CA TRP A 371 -30.88 -1.14 2.93
C TRP A 371 -31.44 -1.25 1.51
N THR A 372 -30.54 -1.18 0.53
CA THR A 372 -30.81 -1.67 -0.82
C THR A 372 -30.27 -3.10 -0.91
N VAL A 373 -31.13 -4.07 -1.18
CA VAL A 373 -30.72 -5.45 -1.50
C VAL A 373 -30.38 -5.50 -2.97
N VAL A 374 -29.15 -5.87 -3.30
CA VAL A 374 -28.69 -5.99 -4.68
C VAL A 374 -28.73 -7.46 -5.06
N ASP A 375 -29.18 -7.80 -6.27
CA ASP A 375 -29.16 -9.18 -6.77
C ASP A 375 -28.11 -9.28 -7.88
N VAL A 376 -27.12 -10.16 -7.68
CA VAL A 376 -26.05 -10.43 -8.63
C VAL A 376 -26.06 -11.91 -8.96
N HIS A 377 -26.43 -12.24 -10.19
CA HIS A 377 -26.38 -13.63 -10.67
C HIS A 377 -24.95 -14.02 -11.03
N LEU A 378 -24.38 -14.96 -10.28
CA LEU A 378 -23.07 -15.56 -10.54
C LEU A 378 -23.27 -16.82 -11.40
N PRO A 379 -22.92 -16.79 -12.69
CA PRO A 379 -23.36 -17.82 -13.64
C PRO A 379 -22.63 -19.16 -13.51
N LYS A 380 -21.46 -19.19 -12.86
CA LYS A 380 -20.59 -20.36 -12.76
C LYS A 380 -19.93 -20.45 -11.38
N PRO A 381 -19.51 -21.65 -10.93
CA PRO A 381 -18.59 -21.78 -9.82
C PRO A 381 -17.30 -21.01 -10.08
N GLY A 382 -16.70 -20.42 -9.04
CA GLY A 382 -15.39 -19.79 -9.12
C GLY A 382 -15.24 -18.52 -8.29
N LEU A 383 -14.09 -17.88 -8.45
CA LEU A 383 -13.75 -16.63 -7.80
C LEU A 383 -14.31 -15.45 -8.59
N TYR A 384 -14.87 -14.47 -7.88
CA TYR A 384 -15.33 -13.20 -8.43
C TYR A 384 -14.69 -12.04 -7.67
N HIS A 385 -14.26 -11.02 -8.41
CA HIS A 385 -13.77 -9.77 -7.86
C HIS A 385 -14.93 -8.77 -7.78
N VAL A 386 -15.17 -8.25 -6.58
CA VAL A 386 -16.23 -7.29 -6.27
C VAL A 386 -15.61 -5.94 -5.94
N ARG A 387 -16.05 -4.90 -6.64
CA ARG A 387 -15.62 -3.51 -6.43
C ARG A 387 -16.83 -2.64 -6.15
N ILE A 388 -16.84 -1.98 -4.99
CA ILE A 388 -17.79 -0.93 -4.65
C ILE A 388 -17.06 0.39 -4.76
N ILE A 389 -17.35 1.14 -5.82
CA ILE A 389 -16.70 2.41 -6.10
C ILE A 389 -17.47 3.51 -5.39
N SER A 390 -16.87 4.01 -4.30
CA SER A 390 -17.42 5.09 -3.50
C SER A 390 -16.45 6.27 -3.55
N GLN A 391 -16.88 7.37 -4.18
CA GLN A 391 -16.09 8.60 -4.35
C GLN A 391 -15.94 9.37 -3.02
N ARG A 392 -15.24 8.76 -2.05
CA ARG A 392 -15.07 9.24 -0.66
C ARG A 392 -16.38 9.37 0.12
N ARG A 393 -17.40 8.58 -0.24
CA ARG A 393 -18.67 8.56 0.48
C ARG A 393 -18.68 7.43 1.49
N THR A 394 -19.42 7.63 2.56
CA THR A 394 -19.70 6.57 3.52
C THR A 394 -20.82 5.70 2.97
N PHE A 395 -20.68 4.38 3.16
CA PHE A 395 -21.73 3.42 2.87
C PHE A 395 -21.67 2.28 3.88
N ARG A 396 -22.74 1.48 3.92
CA ARG A 396 -22.80 0.25 4.67
C ARG A 396 -22.77 -0.94 3.74
N LEU A 397 -22.12 -2.00 4.18
CA LEU A 397 -22.09 -3.30 3.52
C LEU A 397 -22.46 -4.39 4.52
N SER A 398 -23.27 -5.33 4.06
CA SER A 398 -23.51 -6.62 4.69
C SER A 398 -23.71 -7.65 3.57
N VAL A 399 -23.20 -8.86 3.76
CA VAL A 399 -23.25 -9.94 2.76
C VAL A 399 -24.08 -11.10 3.30
N PRO A 400 -24.66 -11.95 2.44
CA PRO A 400 -25.32 -13.17 2.91
C PRO A 400 -24.40 -14.00 3.80
N GLN A 401 -24.94 -14.54 4.89
CA GLN A 401 -24.21 -15.45 5.75
C GLN A 401 -23.75 -16.68 4.94
N GLY A 402 -22.55 -17.18 5.22
CA GLY A 402 -21.94 -18.25 4.43
C GLY A 402 -21.24 -17.81 3.14
N THR A 403 -21.31 -16.54 2.75
CA THR A 403 -20.54 -16.02 1.60
C THR A 403 -19.04 -16.20 1.83
N ARG A 404 -18.40 -17.11 1.09
CA ARG A 404 -16.94 -17.27 1.13
C ARG A 404 -16.27 -16.05 0.52
N LEU A 405 -15.41 -15.38 1.27
CA LEU A 405 -14.80 -14.13 0.84
C LEU A 405 -13.41 -13.87 1.41
N SER A 406 -12.70 -12.94 0.78
CA SER A 406 -11.50 -12.31 1.31
C SER A 406 -11.59 -10.80 1.11
N LEU A 407 -11.66 -10.07 2.23
CA LEU A 407 -11.51 -8.63 2.31
C LEU A 407 -10.02 -8.34 2.52
N PRO A 408 -9.28 -7.80 1.53
CA PRO A 408 -7.87 -7.50 1.67
C PRO A 408 -7.59 -6.21 2.46
N GLY A 409 -8.61 -5.47 2.84
CA GLY A 409 -8.45 -4.21 3.57
C GLY A 409 -9.70 -3.36 3.48
N TRP A 410 -9.81 -2.37 4.36
CA TRP A 410 -10.93 -1.44 4.39
C TRP A 410 -10.49 -0.09 4.93
N SER A 411 -11.34 0.91 4.72
CA SER A 411 -11.25 2.18 5.42
C SER A 411 -12.60 2.47 6.07
N ASN A 412 -12.57 2.94 7.31
CA ASN A 412 -13.78 3.27 8.09
C ASN A 412 -13.53 4.43 9.05
N SER A 413 -14.61 5.07 9.49
CA SER A 413 -14.53 6.18 10.45
C SER A 413 -14.22 5.71 11.88
N GLN A 414 -13.72 6.61 12.71
CA GLN A 414 -13.46 6.34 14.13
C GLN A 414 -14.73 5.96 14.91
N GLY A 415 -15.88 6.55 14.55
CA GLY A 415 -17.16 6.34 15.22
C GLY A 415 -17.87 5.04 14.82
N THR A 416 -17.36 4.34 13.81
CA THR A 416 -17.99 3.13 13.27
C THR A 416 -16.92 2.06 13.07
N PRO A 417 -16.36 1.53 14.17
CA PRO A 417 -15.29 0.55 14.10
C PRO A 417 -15.81 -0.78 13.53
N THR A 418 -14.92 -1.64 13.06
CA THR A 418 -15.36 -2.90 12.43
C THR A 418 -16.12 -3.82 13.40
N PRO A 419 -17.03 -4.65 12.88
CA PRO A 419 -17.47 -5.84 13.61
C PRO A 419 -16.28 -6.81 13.80
N ARG A 420 -16.55 -7.99 14.37
CA ARG A 420 -15.57 -9.07 14.41
C ARG A 420 -15.28 -9.57 12.99
N LEU A 421 -14.00 -9.61 12.65
CA LEU A 421 -13.45 -10.12 11.40
C LEU A 421 -12.45 -11.22 11.72
N TYR A 422 -12.39 -12.22 10.84
CA TYR A 422 -11.57 -13.41 11.02
C TYR A 422 -10.43 -13.41 10.00
N PHE A 423 -9.23 -13.84 10.40
CA PHE A 423 -8.05 -13.93 9.56
C PHE A 423 -7.21 -15.16 9.94
N TYR A 424 -6.43 -15.67 8.99
CA TYR A 424 -5.62 -16.87 9.20
C TYR A 424 -4.22 -16.53 9.69
N VAL A 425 -3.73 -17.26 10.70
CA VAL A 425 -2.34 -17.20 11.15
C VAL A 425 -1.63 -18.48 10.69
N PRO A 426 -0.67 -18.42 9.75
CA PRO A 426 0.11 -19.56 9.30
C PRO A 426 0.82 -20.32 10.42
N SER A 427 1.16 -21.58 10.18
CA SER A 427 1.75 -22.47 11.20
C SER A 427 3.17 -22.09 11.63
N GLU A 428 3.91 -21.42 10.76
CA GLU A 428 5.26 -20.93 10.99
C GLU A 428 5.31 -19.58 11.72
N THR A 429 4.17 -18.89 11.85
CA THR A 429 4.13 -17.56 12.46
C THR A 429 4.30 -17.68 13.98
N GLU A 430 5.48 -17.31 14.47
CA GLU A 430 5.77 -17.31 15.92
C GLU A 430 5.34 -16.03 16.62
N ARG A 431 5.33 -14.92 15.87
CA ARG A 431 4.93 -13.60 16.36
C ARG A 431 4.20 -12.89 15.23
N LEU A 432 2.95 -12.51 15.46
CA LEU A 432 2.16 -11.73 14.53
C LEU A 432 2.60 -10.26 14.59
N ALA A 433 2.80 -9.65 13.42
CA ALA A 433 3.17 -8.25 13.27
C ALA A 433 2.15 -7.54 12.38
N ILE A 434 1.60 -6.43 12.89
CA ILE A 434 0.57 -5.64 12.21
C ILE A 434 0.96 -4.17 12.29
N TYR A 435 0.84 -3.45 11.18
CA TYR A 435 0.99 -2.01 11.16
C TYR A 435 -0.38 -1.32 11.15
N ALA A 436 -0.59 -0.43 12.10
CA ALA A 436 -1.79 0.39 12.23
C ALA A 436 -1.51 1.83 11.80
N ASN A 437 -2.15 2.26 10.72
CA ASN A 437 -2.04 3.63 10.20
C ASN A 437 -2.69 4.69 11.10
N TYR A 438 -3.43 4.29 12.13
CA TYR A 438 -4.15 5.20 13.03
C TYR A 438 -4.20 4.67 14.46
N THR A 439 -3.59 5.40 15.40
CA THR A 439 -3.37 4.94 16.79
C THR A 439 -4.20 5.69 17.82
N ALA A 440 -4.73 6.87 17.49
CA ALA A 440 -5.37 7.76 18.45
C ALA A 440 -6.65 7.20 19.13
N ALA A 441 -7.18 6.07 18.63
CA ALA A 441 -8.36 5.42 19.21
C ALA A 441 -8.06 4.03 19.81
N GLY A 442 -6.78 3.74 20.07
CA GLY A 442 -6.28 2.46 20.58
C GLY A 442 -6.14 1.38 19.50
N PRO A 443 -5.44 0.27 19.81
CA PRO A 443 -5.34 -0.86 18.90
C PRO A 443 -6.69 -1.58 18.73
N PRO A 444 -6.88 -2.34 17.65
CA PRO A 444 -7.95 -3.34 17.58
C PRO A 444 -7.86 -4.33 18.76
N ARG A 445 -8.97 -4.99 19.09
CA ARG A 445 -8.93 -6.14 20.00
C ARG A 445 -8.67 -7.40 19.20
N PHE A 446 -7.80 -8.27 19.70
CA PHE A 446 -7.44 -9.53 19.06
C PHE A 446 -7.92 -10.70 19.90
N PHE A 447 -8.31 -11.80 19.27
CA PHE A 447 -8.82 -12.97 19.96
C PHE A 447 -8.22 -14.24 19.39
N TYR A 448 -7.84 -15.15 20.29
CA TYR A 448 -7.58 -16.54 19.95
C TYR A 448 -8.80 -17.19 19.30
N PRO A 449 -8.64 -18.33 18.60
CA PRO A 449 -9.76 -19.16 18.13
C PRO A 449 -10.79 -19.50 19.22
N SER A 450 -10.37 -19.60 20.49
CA SER A 450 -11.26 -19.84 21.64
C SER A 450 -12.13 -18.64 22.04
N GLY A 451 -11.91 -17.47 21.43
CA GLY A 451 -12.58 -16.21 21.76
C GLY A 451 -11.94 -15.44 22.93
N VAL A 452 -10.85 -15.94 23.50
CA VAL A 452 -10.09 -15.24 24.55
C VAL A 452 -9.33 -14.06 23.95
N GLU A 453 -9.50 -12.87 24.53
CA GLU A 453 -8.84 -11.64 24.09
C GLU A 453 -7.33 -11.65 24.40
N VAL A 454 -6.53 -11.11 23.49
CA VAL A 454 -5.08 -10.98 23.58
C VAL A 454 -4.69 -9.54 23.34
N GLN A 455 -3.80 -9.02 24.19
CA GLN A 455 -3.29 -7.65 24.06
C GLN A 455 -1.99 -7.64 23.26
N PRO A 456 -1.86 -6.79 22.23
CA PRO A 456 -0.60 -6.60 21.53
C PRO A 456 0.39 -5.79 22.36
N GLU A 457 1.67 -6.11 22.22
CA GLU A 457 2.73 -5.16 22.51
C GLU A 457 2.64 -4.01 21.50
N GLN A 458 2.56 -2.78 22.01
CA GLN A 458 2.51 -1.57 21.20
C GLN A 458 3.90 -0.97 21.08
N VAL A 459 4.45 -1.02 19.87
CA VAL A 459 5.75 -0.48 19.48
C VAL A 459 5.52 0.71 18.54
N ASP A 460 6.51 1.58 18.38
CA ASP A 460 6.44 2.74 17.46
C ASP A 460 5.19 3.60 17.72
N GLY A 461 4.95 3.96 18.99
CA GLY A 461 3.80 4.79 19.37
C GLY A 461 2.45 4.09 19.18
N GLY A 462 2.44 2.76 19.10
CA GLY A 462 1.27 1.93 18.82
C GLY A 462 1.02 1.68 17.34
N HIS A 463 1.89 2.17 16.45
CA HIS A 463 1.78 1.89 15.02
C HIS A 463 2.19 0.46 14.68
N LEU A 464 3.16 -0.12 15.39
CA LEU A 464 3.55 -1.52 15.21
C LEU A 464 2.99 -2.36 16.38
N LEU A 465 2.10 -3.29 16.06
CA LEU A 465 1.49 -4.21 17.01
C LEU A 465 2.15 -5.58 16.90
N LEU A 466 2.68 -6.09 18.01
CA LEU A 466 3.33 -7.40 18.07
C LEU A 466 2.59 -8.33 19.04
N ILE A 467 2.25 -9.54 18.58
CA ILE A 467 1.56 -10.54 19.39
C ILE A 467 2.32 -11.86 19.30
N PRO A 468 2.91 -12.39 20.39
CA PRO A 468 3.45 -13.74 20.42
C PRO A 468 2.34 -14.77 20.14
N ILE A 469 2.65 -15.76 19.29
CA ILE A 469 1.71 -16.81 18.90
C ILE A 469 2.14 -18.12 19.57
N PRO A 470 1.43 -18.55 20.63
CA PRO A 470 1.68 -19.84 21.27
C PRO A 470 1.60 -20.97 20.25
N HIS A 471 2.45 -21.99 20.42
CA HIS A 471 2.58 -23.09 19.46
C HIS A 471 1.23 -23.74 19.11
N GLU A 472 0.35 -23.91 20.10
CA GLU A 472 -0.99 -24.48 19.94
C GLU A 472 -1.97 -23.59 19.17
N GLN A 473 -1.69 -22.29 19.03
CA GLN A 473 -2.51 -21.31 18.31
C GLN A 473 -2.02 -21.02 16.89
N ARG A 474 -0.87 -21.57 16.50
CA ARG A 474 -0.31 -21.45 15.15
C ARG A 474 -1.13 -22.27 14.15
N GLY A 475 -1.24 -21.78 12.92
CA GLY A 475 -1.99 -22.48 11.87
C GLY A 475 -3.50 -22.53 12.12
N ARG A 476 -4.07 -21.51 12.77
CA ARG A 476 -5.50 -21.42 13.12
C ARG A 476 -6.09 -20.07 12.71
N VAL A 477 -7.42 -20.00 12.64
CA VAL A 477 -8.13 -18.74 12.39
C VAL A 477 -8.26 -17.93 13.68
N TRP A 478 -7.73 -16.72 13.65
CA TRP A 478 -7.85 -15.72 14.70
C TRP A 478 -8.93 -14.71 14.33
N SER A 479 -9.30 -13.85 15.28
CA SER A 479 -10.19 -12.73 14.96
C SER A 479 -9.72 -11.43 15.56
N LEU A 480 -10.15 -10.33 14.95
CA LEU A 480 -10.05 -9.00 15.51
C LEU A 480 -11.39 -8.30 15.46
N ASP A 481 -11.60 -7.34 16.34
CA ASP A 481 -12.72 -6.40 16.23
C ASP A 481 -12.32 -4.98 16.61
N ARG A 482 -13.27 -4.07 16.41
CA ARG A 482 -13.12 -2.65 16.73
C ARG A 482 -11.97 -1.94 15.99
N ALA A 483 -11.54 -2.47 14.84
CA ALA A 483 -10.53 -1.81 14.02
C ALA A 483 -11.06 -0.48 13.46
N LYS A 484 -10.21 0.54 13.51
CA LYS A 484 -10.50 1.91 13.04
C LYS A 484 -9.41 2.32 12.07
N CYS A 485 -9.80 2.51 10.82
CA CYS A 485 -8.91 2.69 9.67
C CYS A 485 -9.26 3.97 8.89
N PRO A 486 -9.32 5.17 9.53
CA PRO A 486 -9.73 6.40 8.85
C PRO A 486 -8.67 6.94 7.89
N LEU A 487 -7.40 6.51 8.05
CA LEU A 487 -6.27 6.96 7.25
C LEU A 487 -5.78 5.92 6.23
N GLY A 488 -6.36 4.72 6.25
CA GLY A 488 -5.91 3.58 5.46
C GLY A 488 -6.10 2.26 6.23
N PRO A 489 -6.05 1.11 5.54
CA PRO A 489 -6.23 -0.20 6.15
C PRO A 489 -5.12 -0.54 7.16
N LEU A 490 -5.39 -1.55 7.99
CA LEU A 490 -4.34 -2.26 8.73
C LEU A 490 -3.48 -3.04 7.74
N GLU A 491 -2.17 -3.06 7.96
CA GLU A 491 -1.26 -3.86 7.14
C GLU A 491 -0.80 -5.08 7.91
N MET A 492 -1.09 -6.27 7.37
CA MET A 492 -0.61 -7.53 7.96
C MET A 492 0.79 -7.79 7.43
N LEU A 493 1.81 -7.69 8.30
CA LEU A 493 3.21 -7.68 7.84
C LEU A 493 3.76 -9.07 7.58
N ASN A 494 3.22 -10.10 8.24
CA ASN A 494 3.74 -11.47 8.16
C ASN A 494 2.66 -12.56 8.24
N VAL A 495 1.40 -12.19 8.02
CA VAL A 495 0.28 -13.11 7.80
C VAL A 495 -0.54 -12.61 6.60
N PRO A 496 -1.40 -13.44 5.99
CA PRO A 496 -2.24 -12.99 4.89
C PRO A 496 -3.13 -11.82 5.29
N GLU A 497 -3.12 -10.78 4.46
CA GLU A 497 -4.09 -9.69 4.54
C GLU A 497 -5.40 -10.14 3.89
N ALA A 498 -6.11 -11.03 4.58
CA ALA A 498 -7.34 -11.65 4.13
C ALA A 498 -8.28 -11.79 5.31
N PHE A 499 -9.44 -11.12 5.21
CA PHE A 499 -10.42 -11.08 6.29
C PHE A 499 -11.80 -11.57 5.83
N ALA A 500 -12.55 -12.20 6.74
CA ALA A 500 -13.92 -12.65 6.52
C ALA A 500 -14.84 -12.39 7.72
N PHE A 501 -16.16 -12.55 7.54
CA PHE A 501 -17.15 -12.37 8.61
C PHE A 501 -17.36 -13.61 9.48
N SER A 502 -16.89 -14.77 9.02
CA SER A 502 -16.84 -16.01 9.81
C SER A 502 -15.57 -16.79 9.45
N PRO A 503 -15.08 -17.68 10.32
CA PRO A 503 -13.86 -18.41 10.04
C PRO A 503 -13.99 -19.45 8.91
N GLU A 504 -15.18 -20.02 8.70
CA GLU A 504 -15.49 -21.02 7.67
C GLU A 504 -15.59 -20.43 6.26
N THR A 505 -15.83 -19.12 6.18
CA THR A 505 -16.00 -18.39 4.93
C THR A 505 -14.71 -17.75 4.44
N LEU A 506 -13.61 -17.91 5.18
CA LEU A 506 -12.35 -17.25 4.87
C LEU A 506 -11.68 -17.86 3.63
N LEU A 507 -11.42 -17.02 2.64
CA LEU A 507 -10.52 -17.31 1.54
C LEU A 507 -9.12 -16.77 1.86
N VAL A 508 -8.08 -17.57 1.63
CA VAL A 508 -6.68 -17.18 1.84
C VAL A 508 -5.84 -17.48 0.60
N PRO A 509 -4.73 -16.76 0.37
CA PRO A 509 -3.77 -17.13 -0.66
C PRO A 509 -3.24 -18.55 -0.42
N SER A 510 -3.12 -19.36 -1.47
CA SER A 510 -2.72 -20.76 -1.36
C SER A 510 -1.38 -20.97 -0.67
N ASP A 511 -0.42 -20.05 -0.88
CA ASP A 511 0.91 -20.15 -0.27
C ASP A 511 0.92 -19.90 1.26
N ALA A 512 -0.19 -19.43 1.83
CA ALA A 512 -0.35 -19.29 3.27
C ALA A 512 -0.54 -20.63 3.99
N ILE A 513 -1.10 -21.63 3.31
CA ILE A 513 -1.42 -22.93 3.91
C ILE A 513 -0.25 -23.91 3.77
N ASP A 514 0.53 -23.77 2.70
CA ASP A 514 1.52 -24.78 2.30
C ASP A 514 2.86 -24.69 3.05
N GLY A 515 3.08 -23.66 3.87
CA GLY A 515 4.32 -23.51 4.66
C GLY A 515 5.61 -23.57 3.83
N ARG A 516 5.51 -23.32 2.51
CA ARG A 516 6.64 -23.29 1.56
C ARG A 516 7.17 -21.89 1.39
#